data_AF-A0A397FSL0-F1
#
_entry.id   AF-A0A397FSL0-F1
#
_cell.length_a   1.000
_cell.length_b   1.000
_cell.length_c   1.000
_cell.angle_alpha   90.00
_cell.angle_beta   90.00
_cell.angle_gamma   90.00
#
_symmetry.space_group_name_H-M   'P 1'
#
loop_
_entity.id
_entity.type
_entity.pdbx_description
1 polymer ?
#
loop_
_entity_poly.entity_id
_entity_poly.type
_entity_poly.pdbx_seq_one_letter_code
_entity_poly.pdbx_strand_id
1 'polypeptide(L)'
;MTKDQIEIENIQNKIKAVVNSFAEIERDENGKHLRASIEPKKNEINNPQFKHLDTLARLFTTPQEDHVAVYYNGKKIMIASSQAKPKAAKETLEVLSKFAGVPSLENYKELVKLAIRNIYLWLEKDAKKSTLLEVSLKEAQLNVFKSFKSLIQDYYEKIIKNQEELTPERLEKMKTCAKELFQEIKSLESSESETRDFMWDYLIPFDDANIIANAIQTKELGEEIVTAIKNPNELADFIAGKEGMHPEMKIINKLCQIGFQPAEFSYLGSSKLVCMPCHFALGVINKTRFNEKLLVAGTHGSTYPNWIIPTNFSLVEQQEILEKIEGCRHKRLADWELSTADFGQWEALIRQTELPSPNKG
;
A
#
# COMPACT_ATOMS: atom_id res chain seq x y z
N MET A 1 1.95 -34.18 15.19
CA MET A 1 1.03 -33.39 14.35
C MET A 1 -0.18 -34.26 14.01
N THR A 2 -1.38 -33.69 13.98
CA THR A 2 -2.59 -34.39 13.50
C THR A 2 -2.55 -34.55 11.98
N LYS A 3 -3.39 -35.45 11.43
CA LYS A 3 -3.56 -35.60 9.97
C LYS A 3 -3.89 -34.25 9.32
N ASP A 4 -4.82 -33.51 9.90
CA ASP A 4 -5.23 -32.19 9.41
C ASP A 4 -4.09 -31.17 9.45
N GLN A 5 -3.23 -31.20 10.48
CA GLN A 5 -2.07 -30.30 10.55
C GLN A 5 -1.06 -30.58 9.42
N ILE A 6 -0.82 -31.85 9.11
CA ILE A 6 0.05 -32.25 8.00
C ILE A 6 -0.57 -31.83 6.66
N GLU A 7 -1.88 -32.00 6.50
CA GLU A 7 -2.58 -31.62 5.27
C GLU A 7 -2.59 -30.11 5.05
N ILE A 8 -2.83 -29.33 6.10
CA ILE A 8 -2.71 -27.88 6.09
C ILE A 8 -1.30 -27.48 5.66
N GLU A 9 -0.25 -28.02 6.29
CA GLU A 9 1.13 -27.69 5.93
C GLU A 9 1.44 -27.99 4.45
N ASN A 10 0.96 -29.14 3.95
CA ASN A 10 1.10 -29.50 2.54
C ASN A 10 0.42 -28.49 1.60
N ILE A 11 -0.80 -28.05 1.92
CA ILE A 11 -1.51 -27.04 1.12
C ILE A 11 -0.78 -25.69 1.17
N GLN A 12 -0.31 -25.26 2.35
CA GLN A 12 0.44 -24.02 2.48
C GLN A 12 1.73 -24.03 1.66
N ASN A 13 2.45 -25.16 1.63
CA ASN A 13 3.63 -25.34 0.81
C ASN A 13 3.31 -25.27 -0.69
N LYS A 14 2.19 -25.87 -1.12
CA LYS A 14 1.72 -25.76 -2.52
C LYS A 14 1.36 -24.32 -2.88
N ILE A 15 0.58 -23.62 -2.05
CA ILE A 15 0.23 -22.21 -2.26
C ILE A 15 1.50 -21.37 -2.40
N LYS A 16 2.46 -21.53 -1.49
CA LYS A 16 3.73 -20.82 -1.54
C LYS A 16 4.49 -21.08 -2.85
N ALA A 17 4.58 -22.34 -3.28
CA ALA A 17 5.24 -22.71 -4.53
C ALA A 17 4.57 -22.05 -5.75
N VAL A 18 3.24 -22.09 -5.81
CA VAL A 18 2.47 -21.50 -6.91
C VAL A 18 2.60 -19.97 -6.93
N VAL A 19 2.50 -19.30 -5.78
CA VAL A 19 2.67 -17.83 -5.68
C VAL A 19 4.10 -17.40 -6.04
N ASN A 20 5.12 -18.14 -5.60
CA ASN A 20 6.50 -17.84 -5.98
C ASN A 20 6.70 -17.99 -7.49
N SER A 21 6.10 -19.01 -8.11
CA SER A 21 6.17 -19.16 -9.56
C SER A 21 5.58 -17.95 -10.28
N PHE A 22 4.48 -17.35 -9.78
CA PHE A 22 3.92 -16.08 -10.28
C PHE A 22 4.86 -14.89 -10.14
N ALA A 23 5.52 -14.76 -9.00
CA ALA A 23 6.41 -13.63 -8.77
C ALA A 23 7.60 -13.60 -9.75
N GLU A 24 8.10 -14.77 -10.15
CA GLU A 24 9.20 -14.93 -11.12
C GLU A 24 8.79 -14.50 -12.54
N ILE A 25 7.56 -14.80 -12.95
CA ILE A 25 7.03 -14.56 -14.29
C ILE A 25 6.38 -13.18 -14.47
N GLU A 26 6.09 -12.49 -13.37
CA GLU A 26 5.57 -11.13 -13.35
C GLU A 26 6.65 -10.05 -13.34
N ARG A 27 7.91 -10.42 -13.08
CA ARG A 27 9.01 -9.47 -12.88
C ARG A 27 10.14 -9.69 -13.86
N ASP A 28 10.88 -8.63 -14.16
CA ASP A 28 12.16 -8.74 -14.87
C ASP A 28 13.31 -9.16 -13.93
N GLU A 29 14.52 -9.27 -14.48
CA GLU A 29 15.75 -9.57 -13.74
C GLU A 29 16.10 -8.55 -12.65
N ASN A 30 15.53 -7.33 -12.73
CA ASN A 30 15.70 -6.26 -11.74
C ASN A 30 14.56 -6.24 -10.71
N GLY A 31 13.61 -7.17 -10.79
CA GLY A 31 12.44 -7.24 -9.92
C GLY A 31 11.33 -6.24 -10.25
N LYS A 32 11.43 -5.50 -11.37
CA LYS A 32 10.39 -4.57 -11.84
C LYS A 32 9.19 -5.37 -12.32
N HIS A 33 7.99 -4.98 -11.88
CA HIS A 33 6.76 -5.60 -12.36
C HIS A 33 6.54 -5.30 -13.85
N LEU A 34 6.45 -6.35 -14.65
CA LEU A 34 6.13 -6.30 -16.07
C LEU A 34 4.62 -6.44 -16.31
N ARG A 35 3.92 -7.21 -15.46
CA ARG A 35 2.50 -7.54 -15.61
C ARG A 35 1.87 -8.00 -14.29
N ALA A 36 0.54 -8.04 -14.28
CA ALA A 36 -0.26 -8.52 -13.16
C ALA A 36 -0.93 -9.88 -13.48
N SER A 37 -0.92 -10.81 -12.53
CA SER A 37 -1.54 -12.13 -12.64
C SER A 37 -3.05 -12.08 -12.83
N ILE A 38 -3.72 -11.07 -12.28
CA ILE A 38 -5.12 -10.75 -12.61
C ILE A 38 -5.23 -9.28 -12.99
N GLU A 39 -6.32 -8.92 -13.65
CA GLU A 39 -6.59 -7.53 -13.99
C GLU A 39 -6.66 -6.67 -12.72
N PRO A 40 -5.86 -5.58 -12.63
CA PRO A 40 -5.98 -4.63 -11.54
C PRO A 40 -7.39 -4.05 -11.49
N LYS A 41 -8.00 -4.03 -10.32
CA LYS A 41 -9.36 -3.54 -10.13
C LYS A 41 -9.43 -2.70 -8.87
N LYS A 42 -9.90 -1.45 -9.00
CA LYS A 42 -10.34 -0.65 -7.87
C LYS A 42 -11.83 -0.90 -7.64
N ASN A 43 -12.21 -1.09 -6.38
CA ASN A 43 -13.62 -1.10 -6.03
C ASN A 43 -14.07 0.35 -5.89
N GLU A 44 -15.03 0.76 -6.72
CA GLU A 44 -15.63 2.08 -6.61
C GLU A 44 -16.51 2.12 -5.35
N ILE A 45 -15.91 2.57 -4.25
CA ILE A 45 -16.63 2.71 -2.99
C ILE A 45 -16.82 4.19 -2.67
N ASN A 46 -18.05 4.64 -2.85
CA ASN A 46 -18.46 6.02 -2.56
C ASN A 46 -18.83 6.19 -1.09
N ASN A 47 -17.92 5.79 -0.19
CA ASN A 47 -18.05 6.04 1.25
C ASN A 47 -16.83 6.84 1.75
N PRO A 48 -17.02 8.10 2.20
CA PRO A 48 -15.94 8.92 2.73
C PRO A 48 -15.17 8.27 3.89
N GLN A 49 -15.86 7.54 4.78
CA GLN A 49 -15.21 6.84 5.90
C GLN A 49 -14.15 5.84 5.42
N PHE A 50 -14.44 5.14 4.33
CA PHE A 50 -13.53 4.12 3.82
C PHE A 50 -12.27 4.76 3.22
N LYS A 51 -12.44 5.90 2.54
CA LYS A 51 -11.30 6.70 2.07
C LYS A 51 -10.45 7.18 3.25
N HIS A 52 -11.06 7.62 4.35
CA HIS A 52 -10.31 8.00 5.55
C HIS A 52 -9.57 6.83 6.19
N LEU A 53 -10.10 5.60 6.14
CA LEU A 53 -9.38 4.41 6.62
C LEU A 53 -8.15 4.09 5.76
N ASP A 54 -8.23 4.25 4.44
CA ASP A 54 -7.06 4.14 3.56
C ASP A 54 -6.03 5.25 3.83
N THR A 55 -6.50 6.48 4.04
CA THR A 55 -5.66 7.63 4.41
C THR A 55 -4.98 7.41 5.76
N LEU A 56 -5.67 6.88 6.76
CA LEU A 56 -5.05 6.50 8.05
C LEU A 56 -3.99 5.43 7.84
N ALA A 57 -4.27 4.40 7.04
CA ALA A 57 -3.30 3.35 6.73
C ALA A 57 -2.03 3.91 6.08
N ARG A 58 -2.16 4.82 5.10
CA ARG A 58 -1.01 5.50 4.48
C ARG A 58 -0.26 6.42 5.45
N LEU A 59 -0.96 7.19 6.29
CA LEU A 59 -0.35 8.05 7.31
C LEU A 59 0.52 7.25 8.30
N PHE A 60 0.18 5.98 8.55
CA PHE A 60 0.95 5.07 9.39
C PHE A 60 2.17 4.44 8.72
N THR A 61 2.37 4.65 7.41
CA THR A 61 3.51 4.06 6.70
C THR A 61 4.82 4.80 6.94
N THR A 62 5.91 4.03 6.87
CA THR A 62 7.29 4.55 6.85
C THR A 62 8.12 3.71 5.87
N PRO A 63 9.36 4.12 5.56
CA PRO A 63 10.26 3.30 4.73
C PRO A 63 10.48 1.87 5.24
N GLN A 64 10.39 1.66 6.57
CA GLN A 64 10.51 0.36 7.23
C GLN A 64 9.17 -0.38 7.31
N GLU A 65 8.06 0.34 7.40
CA GLU A 65 6.69 -0.17 7.45
C GLU A 65 5.89 0.36 6.24
N ASP A 66 6.28 -0.06 5.05
CA ASP A 66 5.79 0.49 3.78
C ASP A 66 4.40 0.00 3.36
N HIS A 67 3.81 -0.90 4.15
CA HIS A 67 2.47 -1.41 3.94
C HIS A 67 1.79 -1.57 5.29
N VAL A 68 0.63 -0.93 5.44
CA VAL A 68 -0.18 -0.92 6.66
C VAL A 68 -1.64 -1.16 6.29
N ALA A 69 -2.37 -1.85 7.15
CA ALA A 69 -3.82 -1.98 7.07
C ALA A 69 -4.47 -1.54 8.39
N VAL A 70 -5.67 -0.99 8.26
CA VAL A 70 -6.47 -0.44 9.35
C VAL A 70 -7.90 -0.97 9.24
N TYR A 71 -8.45 -1.46 10.34
CA TYR A 71 -9.82 -1.94 10.40
C TYR A 71 -10.49 -1.46 11.69
N TYR A 72 -11.72 -0.97 11.60
CA TYR A 72 -12.52 -0.68 12.79
C TYR A 72 -13.60 -1.76 12.95
N ASN A 73 -13.57 -2.50 14.07
CA ASN A 73 -14.46 -3.63 14.29
C ASN A 73 -15.75 -3.29 15.06
N GLY A 74 -16.08 -2.00 15.20
CA GLY A 74 -17.20 -1.52 16.04
C GLY A 74 -16.84 -1.30 17.52
N LYS A 75 -15.62 -1.69 17.94
CA LYS A 75 -15.14 -1.48 19.31
C LYS A 75 -13.73 -0.89 19.33
N LYS A 76 -12.83 -1.45 18.52
CA LYS A 76 -11.41 -1.10 18.47
C LYS A 76 -10.95 -0.86 17.05
N ILE A 77 -9.96 0.02 16.91
CA ILE A 77 -9.16 0.13 15.71
C ILE A 77 -8.06 -0.93 15.73
N MET A 78 -8.03 -1.79 14.73
CA MET A 78 -7.02 -2.81 14.54
C MET A 78 -6.03 -2.34 13.49
N ILE A 79 -4.74 -2.37 13.81
CA ILE A 79 -3.69 -1.87 12.94
C ILE A 79 -2.62 -2.94 12.80
N ALA A 80 -2.24 -3.24 11.56
CA ALA A 80 -1.15 -4.16 11.23
C ALA A 80 -0.23 -3.52 10.20
N SER A 81 1.06 -3.89 10.20
CA SER A 81 2.02 -3.48 9.16
C SER A 81 2.71 -4.69 8.54
N SER A 82 3.51 -4.48 7.49
CA SER A 82 4.32 -5.53 6.85
C SER A 82 5.35 -6.13 7.81
N GLN A 83 5.77 -5.36 8.81
CA GLN A 83 6.70 -5.77 9.87
C GLN A 83 6.05 -6.65 10.93
N ALA A 84 6.86 -7.34 11.73
CA ALA A 84 6.36 -8.22 12.78
C ALA A 84 5.48 -7.50 13.82
N LYS A 85 5.75 -6.21 14.05
CA LYS A 85 4.95 -5.31 14.90
C LYS A 85 4.80 -3.95 14.22
N PRO A 86 3.62 -3.29 14.31
CA PRO A 86 3.39 -1.98 13.72
C PRO A 86 3.90 -0.83 14.62
N LYS A 87 5.22 -0.66 14.69
CA LYS A 87 5.85 0.33 15.58
C LYS A 87 5.60 1.76 15.10
N ALA A 88 5.74 1.99 13.79
CA ALA A 88 5.51 3.30 13.20
C ALA A 88 4.07 3.75 13.40
N ALA A 89 3.11 2.85 13.15
CA ALA A 89 1.70 3.16 13.36
C ALA A 89 1.39 3.52 14.83
N LYS A 90 2.06 2.88 15.79
CA LYS A 90 1.92 3.22 17.21
C LYS A 90 2.40 4.64 17.52
N GLU A 91 3.60 5.00 17.05
CA GLU A 91 4.15 6.35 17.20
C GLU A 91 3.23 7.39 16.56
N THR A 92 2.77 7.14 15.33
CA THR A 92 1.85 8.04 14.64
C THR A 92 0.52 8.19 15.38
N LEU A 93 -0.03 7.10 15.92
CA LEU A 93 -1.30 7.13 16.65
C LEU A 93 -1.19 7.92 17.97
N GLU A 94 -0.02 7.92 18.63
CA GLU A 94 0.23 8.74 19.83
C GLU A 94 0.19 10.24 19.51
N VAL A 95 0.77 10.67 18.37
CA VAL A 95 0.69 12.07 17.91
C VAL A 95 -0.73 12.43 17.50
N LEU A 96 -1.38 11.55 16.73
CA LEU A 96 -2.75 11.76 16.26
C LEU A 96 -3.77 11.79 17.40
N SER A 97 -3.56 11.00 18.45
CA SER A 97 -4.38 11.00 19.68
C SER A 97 -4.37 12.38 20.36
N LYS A 98 -3.21 13.03 20.49
CA LYS A 98 -3.09 14.39 21.05
C LYS A 98 -3.90 15.40 20.24
N PHE A 99 -3.78 15.36 18.91
CA PHE A 99 -4.54 16.23 18.03
C PHE A 99 -6.05 15.95 18.10
N ALA A 100 -6.47 14.68 18.04
CA ALA A 100 -7.87 14.31 18.12
C ALA A 100 -8.50 14.74 19.46
N GLY A 101 -7.74 14.63 20.56
CA GLY A 101 -8.16 15.08 21.89
C GLY A 101 -8.36 16.59 21.98
N VAL A 102 -7.40 17.36 21.45
CA VAL A 102 -7.45 18.83 21.43
C VAL A 102 -6.99 19.33 20.04
N PRO A 103 -7.93 19.53 19.09
CA PRO A 103 -7.60 20.00 17.74
C PRO A 103 -7.12 21.46 17.78
N SER A 104 -5.81 21.65 17.93
CA SER A 104 -5.15 22.95 18.02
C SER A 104 -4.06 23.08 16.99
N LEU A 105 -3.65 24.32 16.68
CA LEU A 105 -2.53 24.57 15.78
C LEU A 105 -1.25 23.88 16.27
N GLU A 106 -1.01 23.86 17.57
CA GLU A 106 0.20 23.25 18.14
C GLU A 106 0.21 21.73 17.96
N ASN A 107 -0.89 21.04 18.26
CA ASN A 107 -0.98 19.60 18.02
C ASN A 107 -0.95 19.25 16.52
N TYR A 108 -1.44 20.14 15.66
CA TYR A 108 -1.34 19.97 14.21
C TYR A 108 0.09 20.13 13.70
N LYS A 109 0.88 21.07 14.26
CA LYS A 109 2.31 21.17 13.94
C LYS A 109 3.04 19.85 14.24
N GLU A 110 2.69 19.14 15.30
CA GLU A 110 3.29 17.83 15.61
C GLU A 110 2.94 16.76 14.56
N LEU A 111 1.70 16.72 14.06
CA LEU A 111 1.34 15.85 12.93
C LEU A 111 2.15 16.18 11.68
N VAL A 112 2.34 17.46 11.42
CA VAL A 112 3.13 17.93 10.28
C VAL A 112 4.61 17.57 10.44
N LYS A 113 5.20 17.73 11.63
CA LYS A 113 6.58 17.29 11.91
C LYS A 113 6.74 15.79 11.65
N LEU A 114 5.76 14.97 12.06
CA LEU A 114 5.76 13.54 11.77
C LEU A 114 5.71 13.25 10.27
N ALA A 115 4.86 13.95 9.51
CA ALA A 115 4.81 13.83 8.06
C ALA A 115 6.15 14.20 7.40
N ILE A 116 6.77 15.33 7.78
CA ILE A 116 8.09 15.77 7.28
C ILE A 116 9.14 14.69 7.55
N ARG A 117 9.18 14.15 8.77
CA ARG A 117 10.11 13.07 9.13
C ARG A 117 9.93 11.87 8.19
N ASN A 118 8.70 11.43 7.96
CA ASN A 118 8.44 10.28 7.10
C ASN A 118 8.86 10.56 5.65
N ILE A 119 8.58 11.75 5.12
CA ILE A 119 9.01 12.18 3.78
C ILE A 119 10.54 12.17 3.67
N TYR A 120 11.23 12.72 4.67
CA TYR A 120 12.69 12.71 4.72
C TYR A 120 13.27 11.30 4.69
N LEU A 121 12.73 10.39 5.51
CA LEU A 121 13.20 8.99 5.55
C LEU A 121 12.99 8.28 4.20
N TRP A 122 11.91 8.59 3.48
CA TRP A 122 11.69 8.10 2.11
C TRP A 122 12.73 8.66 1.14
N LEU A 123 13.07 9.96 1.25
CA LEU A 123 14.10 10.58 0.41
C LEU A 123 15.47 9.95 0.64
N GLU A 124 15.80 9.59 1.88
CA GLU A 124 17.04 8.87 2.20
C GLU A 124 17.05 7.45 1.62
N LYS A 125 15.97 6.68 1.82
CA LYS A 125 15.88 5.30 1.32
C LYS A 125 16.02 5.22 -0.20
N ASP A 126 15.38 6.13 -0.91
CA ASP A 126 15.33 6.13 -2.37
C ASP A 126 16.31 7.14 -3.01
N ALA A 127 17.35 7.58 -2.29
CA ALA A 127 18.31 8.58 -2.78
C ALA A 127 18.87 8.26 -4.18
N LYS A 128 19.17 6.98 -4.46
CA LYS A 128 19.64 6.53 -5.79
C LYS A 128 18.57 6.68 -6.87
N LYS A 129 17.31 6.34 -6.58
CA LYS A 129 16.19 6.52 -7.52
C LYS A 129 15.88 8.00 -7.73
N SER A 130 15.97 8.80 -6.67
CA SER A 130 15.83 10.27 -6.74
C SER A 130 16.82 10.87 -7.74
N THR A 131 18.08 10.43 -7.74
CA THR A 131 19.07 10.93 -8.71
C THR A 131 18.72 10.57 -10.15
N LEU A 132 18.23 9.35 -10.39
CA LEU A 132 17.79 8.92 -11.73
C LEU A 132 16.57 9.72 -12.21
N LEU A 133 15.63 9.99 -11.30
CA LEU A 133 14.43 10.77 -11.62
C LEU A 133 14.76 12.21 -11.97
N GLU A 134 15.70 12.83 -11.23
CA GLU A 134 16.17 14.19 -11.48
C GLU A 134 16.72 14.37 -12.91
N VAL A 135 17.25 13.32 -13.53
CA VAL A 135 17.74 13.33 -14.93
C VAL A 135 16.59 13.28 -15.94
N SER A 136 15.45 12.69 -15.57
CA SER A 136 14.28 12.54 -16.45
C SER A 136 13.27 13.69 -16.38
N LEU A 137 13.36 14.56 -15.37
CA LEU A 137 12.43 15.67 -15.18
C LEU A 137 12.73 16.82 -16.14
N LYS A 138 11.67 17.48 -16.64
CA LYS A 138 11.81 18.77 -17.32
C LYS A 138 12.32 19.82 -16.33
N GLU A 139 13.05 20.82 -16.83
CA GLU A 139 13.72 21.82 -15.99
C GLU A 139 12.80 22.49 -14.96
N ALA A 140 11.58 22.87 -15.36
CA ALA A 140 10.59 23.45 -14.45
C ALA A 140 10.21 22.49 -13.30
N GLN A 141 9.91 21.23 -13.63
CA GLN A 141 9.54 20.20 -12.65
C GLN A 141 10.71 19.88 -11.71
N LEU A 142 11.92 19.81 -12.26
CA LEU A 142 13.15 19.59 -11.51
C LEU A 142 13.39 20.72 -10.49
N ASN A 143 13.15 21.96 -10.88
CA ASN A 143 13.32 23.11 -10.00
C ASN A 143 12.32 23.11 -8.82
N VAL A 144 11.04 22.78 -9.08
CA VAL A 144 10.03 22.67 -8.02
C VAL A 144 10.37 21.49 -7.09
N PHE A 145 10.73 20.32 -7.64
CA PHE A 145 11.13 19.16 -6.85
C PHE A 145 12.37 19.42 -6.00
N LYS A 146 13.42 20.03 -6.55
CA LYS A 146 14.63 20.43 -5.81
C LYS A 146 14.31 21.43 -4.70
N SER A 147 13.43 22.39 -4.96
CA SER A 147 12.98 23.37 -3.97
C SER A 147 12.25 22.69 -2.82
N PHE A 148 11.33 21.77 -3.12
CA PHE A 148 10.62 20.98 -2.12
C PHE A 148 11.57 20.10 -1.30
N LYS A 149 12.46 19.34 -1.96
CA LYS A 149 13.46 18.48 -1.31
C LYS A 149 14.37 19.27 -0.36
N SER A 150 14.86 20.43 -0.82
CA SER A 150 15.67 21.35 -0.01
C SER A 150 14.88 21.86 1.22
N LEU A 151 13.61 22.20 1.04
CA LEU A 151 12.74 22.65 2.13
C LEU A 151 12.51 21.55 3.18
N ILE A 152 12.22 20.33 2.74
CA ILE A 152 12.06 19.17 3.63
C ILE A 152 13.35 18.90 4.40
N GLN A 153 14.50 18.96 3.73
CA GLN A 153 15.80 18.76 4.37
C GLN A 153 16.10 19.87 5.39
N ASP A 154 15.87 21.14 5.04
CA ASP A 154 16.04 22.28 5.95
C ASP A 154 15.18 22.12 7.21
N TYR A 155 13.91 21.75 7.03
CA TYR A 155 13.00 21.52 8.16
C TYR A 155 13.37 20.30 8.99
N TYR A 156 13.82 19.22 8.36
CA TYR A 156 14.27 18.06 9.12
C TYR A 156 15.48 18.40 10.00
N GLU A 157 16.49 19.06 9.45
CA GLU A 157 17.68 19.44 10.22
C GLU A 157 17.36 20.47 11.32
N LYS A 158 16.60 21.52 10.99
CA LYS A 158 16.32 22.62 11.95
C LYS A 158 15.26 22.24 12.99
N ILE A 159 14.12 21.72 12.54
CA ILE A 159 12.94 21.57 13.39
C ILE A 159 12.95 20.21 14.10
N ILE A 160 13.33 19.15 13.39
CA ILE A 160 13.27 17.79 13.94
C ILE A 160 14.56 17.48 14.71
N LYS A 161 15.74 17.67 14.09
CA LYS A 161 17.03 17.39 14.75
C LYS A 161 17.44 18.45 15.76
N ASN A 162 17.41 19.73 15.38
CA ASN A 162 17.83 20.83 16.26
C ASN A 162 16.70 21.38 17.15
N GLN A 163 15.51 20.78 17.11
CA GLN A 163 14.35 21.13 17.94
C GLN A 163 13.93 22.61 17.83
N GLU A 164 14.18 23.26 16.69
CA GLU A 164 13.64 24.59 16.43
C GLU A 164 12.10 24.57 16.36
N GLU A 165 11.48 25.72 16.63
CA GLU A 165 10.02 25.84 16.51
C GLU A 165 9.57 25.85 15.03
N LEU A 166 8.50 25.11 14.74
CA LEU A 166 7.77 25.24 13.48
C LEU A 166 6.85 26.47 13.55
N THR A 167 7.32 27.60 13.03
CA THR A 167 6.53 28.84 13.00
C THR A 167 5.36 28.74 12.00
N PRO A 168 4.28 29.52 12.19
CA PRO A 168 3.17 29.58 11.22
C PRO A 168 3.62 29.97 9.81
N GLU A 169 4.58 30.88 9.68
CA GLU A 169 5.15 31.30 8.39
C GLU A 169 5.86 30.13 7.67
N ARG A 170 6.68 29.36 8.39
CA ARG A 170 7.33 28.15 7.84
C ARG A 170 6.29 27.12 7.41
N LEU A 171 5.26 26.90 8.24
CA LEU A 171 4.16 25.99 7.92
C LEU A 171 3.42 26.41 6.63
N GLU A 172 3.12 27.70 6.47
CA GLU A 172 2.43 28.20 5.27
C GLU A 172 3.30 28.10 4.01
N LYS A 173 4.60 28.40 4.13
CA LYS A 173 5.56 28.21 3.04
C LYS A 173 5.60 26.75 2.58
N MET A 174 5.55 25.80 3.51
CA MET A 174 5.50 24.37 3.21
C MET A 174 4.22 23.97 2.48
N LYS A 175 3.06 24.43 2.98
CA LYS A 175 1.76 24.17 2.35
C LYS A 175 1.74 24.69 0.92
N THR A 176 2.27 25.89 0.71
CA THR A 176 2.37 26.50 -0.61
C THR A 176 3.26 25.68 -1.54
N CYS A 177 4.47 25.32 -1.11
CA CYS A 177 5.40 24.52 -1.91
C CYS A 177 4.84 23.11 -2.23
N ALA A 178 4.21 22.45 -1.26
CA ALA A 178 3.55 21.17 -1.48
C ALA A 178 2.41 21.29 -2.49
N LYS A 179 1.59 22.34 -2.39
CA LYS A 179 0.49 22.60 -3.32
C LYS A 179 0.96 22.86 -4.75
N GLU A 180 2.03 23.64 -4.92
CA GLU A 180 2.68 23.86 -6.21
C GLU A 180 3.20 22.54 -6.80
N LEU A 181 3.89 21.73 -5.99
CA LEU A 181 4.35 20.41 -6.43
C LEU A 181 3.19 19.49 -6.82
N PHE A 182 2.09 19.50 -6.07
CA PHE A 182 0.87 18.76 -6.43
C PHE A 182 0.28 19.18 -7.77
N GLN A 183 0.27 20.47 -8.08
CA GLN A 183 -0.24 20.99 -9.34
C GLN A 183 0.64 20.54 -10.51
N GLU A 184 1.96 20.62 -10.35
CA GLU A 184 2.92 20.13 -11.33
C GLU A 184 2.76 18.63 -11.58
N ILE A 185 2.64 17.81 -10.53
CA ILE A 185 2.45 16.35 -10.66
C ILE A 185 1.15 16.02 -11.40
N LYS A 186 0.06 16.75 -11.11
CA LYS A 186 -1.22 16.56 -11.80
C LYS A 186 -1.18 16.96 -13.28
N SER A 187 -0.25 17.84 -13.65
CA SER A 187 -0.04 18.27 -15.03
C SER A 187 0.77 17.26 -15.86
N LEU A 188 1.43 16.29 -15.21
CA LEU A 188 2.19 15.24 -15.89
C LEU A 188 1.26 14.35 -16.72
N GLU A 189 1.67 14.08 -17.96
CA GLU A 189 0.94 13.18 -18.85
C GLU A 189 1.01 11.73 -18.34
N SER A 190 0.06 10.88 -18.77
CA SER A 190 0.02 9.47 -18.38
C SER A 190 1.28 8.68 -18.80
N SER A 191 2.00 9.15 -19.82
CA SER A 191 3.28 8.61 -20.27
C SER A 191 4.42 8.79 -19.25
N GLU A 192 4.28 9.71 -18.29
CA GLU A 192 5.26 9.99 -17.23
C GLU A 192 4.87 9.32 -15.89
N SER A 193 4.13 8.21 -15.94
CA SER A 193 3.53 7.54 -14.77
C SER A 193 4.52 7.19 -13.65
N GLU A 194 5.74 6.73 -13.97
CA GLU A 194 6.75 6.40 -12.95
C GLU A 194 7.23 7.64 -12.19
N THR A 195 7.45 8.76 -12.91
CA THR A 195 7.80 10.06 -12.32
C THR A 195 6.69 10.56 -11.40
N ARG A 196 5.46 10.46 -11.88
CA ARG A 196 4.26 10.88 -11.14
C ARG A 196 4.09 10.06 -9.85
N ASP A 197 4.17 8.73 -9.95
CA ASP A 197 3.97 7.83 -8.82
C ASP A 197 5.09 8.02 -7.78
N PHE A 198 6.34 8.20 -8.23
CA PHE A 198 7.47 8.51 -7.34
C PHE A 198 7.27 9.83 -6.58
N MET A 199 6.91 10.91 -7.28
CA MET A 199 6.68 12.21 -6.62
C MET A 199 5.47 12.17 -5.67
N TRP A 200 4.47 11.34 -5.97
CA TRP A 200 3.29 11.15 -5.15
C TRP A 200 3.65 10.53 -3.79
N ASP A 201 4.52 9.52 -3.76
CA ASP A 201 4.96 8.86 -2.52
C ASP A 201 5.60 9.83 -1.50
N TYR A 202 6.22 10.94 -1.97
CA TYR A 202 6.79 11.96 -1.10
C TYR A 202 5.80 13.01 -0.60
N LEU A 203 4.66 13.15 -1.26
CA LEU A 203 3.67 14.17 -0.90
C LEU A 203 2.49 13.59 -0.12
N ILE A 204 2.20 12.31 -0.32
CA ILE A 204 1.14 11.57 0.37
C ILE A 204 1.17 11.81 1.88
N PRO A 205 2.30 11.70 2.61
CA PRO A 205 2.27 11.84 4.07
C PRO A 205 1.76 13.20 4.54
N PHE A 206 2.08 14.28 3.79
CA PHE A 206 1.65 15.63 4.13
C PHE A 206 0.16 15.83 3.85
N ASP A 207 -0.32 15.37 2.69
CA ASP A 207 -1.73 15.48 2.32
C ASP A 207 -2.62 14.58 3.20
N ASP A 208 -2.19 13.37 3.50
CA ASP A 208 -2.91 12.46 4.39
C ASP A 208 -3.02 13.02 5.82
N ALA A 209 -1.97 13.68 6.34
CA ALA A 209 -2.05 14.38 7.62
C ALA A 209 -3.11 15.50 7.60
N ASN A 210 -3.19 16.25 6.49
CA ASN A 210 -4.20 17.31 6.32
C ASN A 210 -5.61 16.73 6.20
N ILE A 211 -5.79 15.69 5.39
CA ILE A 211 -7.09 15.03 5.18
C ILE A 211 -7.62 14.49 6.50
N ILE A 212 -6.80 13.78 7.29
CA ILE A 212 -7.23 13.25 8.59
C ILE A 212 -7.47 14.37 9.60
N ALA A 213 -6.61 15.38 9.66
CA ALA A 213 -6.81 16.50 10.58
C ALA A 213 -8.13 17.23 10.31
N ASN A 214 -8.41 17.51 9.03
CA ASN A 214 -9.66 18.13 8.60
C ASN A 214 -10.85 17.21 8.90
N ALA A 215 -10.78 15.92 8.56
CA ALA A 215 -11.88 14.99 8.78
C ALA A 215 -12.25 14.84 10.27
N ILE A 216 -11.27 14.96 11.17
CA ILE A 216 -11.51 15.01 12.62
C ILE A 216 -12.21 16.32 13.01
N GLN A 217 -11.72 17.46 12.51
CA GLN A 217 -12.26 18.79 12.86
C GLN A 217 -13.68 19.01 12.31
N THR A 218 -13.95 18.55 11.09
CA THR A 218 -15.26 18.68 10.42
C THR A 218 -16.23 17.54 10.76
N LYS A 219 -15.79 16.56 11.56
CA LYS A 219 -16.55 15.36 11.94
C LYS A 219 -16.94 14.47 10.75
N GLU A 220 -16.16 14.51 9.67
CA GLU A 220 -16.29 13.59 8.55
C GLU A 220 -15.75 12.20 8.87
N LEU A 221 -14.79 12.10 9.80
CA LEU A 221 -14.34 10.82 10.35
C LEU A 221 -15.30 10.37 11.46
N GLY A 222 -15.75 9.11 11.41
CA GLY A 222 -16.76 8.57 12.31
C GLY A 222 -16.38 8.75 13.78
N GLU A 223 -17.33 9.16 14.62
CA GLU A 223 -17.08 9.54 16.01
C GLU A 223 -16.47 8.37 16.81
N GLU A 224 -16.85 7.14 16.49
CA GLU A 224 -16.34 5.95 17.14
C GLU A 224 -14.88 5.68 16.77
N ILE A 225 -14.48 5.99 15.52
CA ILE A 225 -13.09 5.92 15.08
C ILE A 225 -12.26 7.02 15.75
N VAL A 226 -12.78 8.25 15.80
CA VAL A 226 -12.14 9.37 16.51
C VAL A 226 -11.97 9.03 17.99
N THR A 227 -12.97 8.40 18.60
CA THR A 227 -12.91 7.93 20.00
C THR A 227 -11.83 6.88 20.19
N ALA A 228 -11.69 5.93 19.26
CA ALA A 228 -10.61 4.94 19.29
C ALA A 228 -9.22 5.58 19.15
N ILE A 229 -9.09 6.59 18.28
CA ILE A 229 -7.86 7.38 18.10
C ILE A 229 -7.51 8.17 19.36
N LYS A 230 -8.50 8.77 20.05
CA LYS A 230 -8.29 9.51 21.30
C LYS A 230 -7.78 8.61 22.43
N ASN A 231 -8.18 7.33 22.44
CA ASN A 231 -7.89 6.41 23.54
C ASN A 231 -7.11 5.17 23.06
N PRO A 232 -5.90 5.32 22.47
CA PRO A 232 -5.22 4.25 21.77
C PRO A 232 -4.80 3.10 22.70
N ASN A 233 -4.55 3.36 23.99
CA ASN A 233 -4.18 2.33 24.96
C ASN A 233 -5.33 1.35 25.28
N GLU A 234 -6.59 1.78 25.08
CA GLU A 234 -7.78 0.98 25.39
C GLU A 234 -8.44 0.45 24.12
N LEU A 235 -8.48 1.30 23.09
CA LEU A 235 -9.30 1.12 21.90
C LEU A 235 -8.50 0.88 20.62
N ALA A 236 -7.17 0.74 20.69
CA ALA A 236 -6.36 0.26 19.57
C ALA A 236 -5.75 -1.12 19.85
N ASP A 237 -5.86 -2.00 18.87
CA ASP A 237 -5.20 -3.31 18.86
C ASP A 237 -4.11 -3.31 17.77
N PHE A 238 -2.85 -3.28 18.20
CA PHE A 238 -1.69 -3.40 17.32
C PHE A 238 -1.40 -4.87 17.03
N ILE A 239 -1.79 -5.34 15.85
CA ILE A 239 -1.76 -6.75 15.48
C ILE A 239 -0.34 -7.15 15.05
N ALA A 240 0.35 -7.87 15.94
CA ALA A 240 1.61 -8.52 15.62
C ALA A 240 1.38 -9.76 14.74
N GLY A 241 2.39 -10.13 13.96
CA GLY A 241 2.34 -11.32 13.12
C GLY A 241 3.70 -11.72 12.58
N LYS A 242 3.72 -12.74 11.74
CA LYS A 242 4.95 -13.16 11.05
C LYS A 242 5.41 -12.05 10.09
N GLU A 243 6.71 -11.76 10.10
CA GLU A 243 7.31 -10.86 9.11
C GLU A 243 7.10 -11.41 7.70
N GLY A 244 6.78 -10.53 6.74
CA GLY A 244 6.41 -10.91 5.37
C GLY A 244 4.95 -11.34 5.19
N MET A 245 4.19 -11.57 6.26
CA MET A 245 2.73 -11.67 6.14
C MET A 245 2.16 -10.27 5.90
N HIS A 246 1.32 -10.14 4.88
CA HIS A 246 0.70 -8.87 4.53
C HIS A 246 -0.20 -8.36 5.67
N PRO A 247 -0.28 -7.04 5.90
CA PRO A 247 -1.09 -6.43 6.96
C PRO A 247 -2.56 -6.88 6.97
N GLU A 248 -3.18 -6.95 5.79
CA GLU A 248 -4.57 -7.38 5.65
C GLU A 248 -4.74 -8.80 6.19
N MET A 249 -3.79 -9.68 5.85
CA MET A 249 -3.82 -11.08 6.29
C MET A 249 -3.62 -11.21 7.80
N LYS A 250 -2.84 -10.33 8.44
CA LYS A 250 -2.71 -10.28 9.91
C LYS A 250 -4.03 -9.92 10.58
N ILE A 251 -4.71 -8.88 10.08
CA ILE A 251 -6.01 -8.46 10.62
C ILE A 251 -7.05 -9.57 10.43
N ILE A 252 -7.16 -10.15 9.22
CA ILE A 252 -8.12 -11.23 8.96
C ILE A 252 -7.81 -12.47 9.80
N ASN A 253 -6.55 -12.85 9.95
CA ASN A 253 -6.16 -13.96 10.82
C ASN A 253 -6.66 -13.74 12.26
N LYS A 254 -6.57 -12.49 12.75
CA LYS A 254 -7.07 -12.11 14.08
C LYS A 254 -8.59 -12.12 14.16
N LEU A 255 -9.29 -11.58 13.18
CA LEU A 255 -10.76 -11.60 13.12
C LEU A 255 -11.31 -13.03 13.11
N CYS A 256 -10.69 -13.91 12.32
CA CYS A 256 -10.97 -15.34 12.31
C CYS A 256 -10.73 -16.01 13.66
N GLN A 257 -9.64 -15.64 14.36
CA GLN A 257 -9.31 -16.18 15.69
C GLN A 257 -10.39 -15.85 16.73
N ILE A 258 -10.92 -14.62 16.70
CA ILE A 258 -11.89 -14.14 17.70
C ILE A 258 -13.33 -14.44 17.32
N GLY A 259 -13.56 -15.16 16.21
CA GLY A 259 -14.91 -15.47 15.72
C GLY A 259 -15.72 -14.22 15.36
N PHE A 260 -15.05 -13.16 14.88
CA PHE A 260 -15.73 -11.91 14.54
C PHE A 260 -16.74 -12.13 13.41
N GLN A 261 -17.90 -11.46 13.51
CA GLN A 261 -18.95 -11.45 12.51
C GLN A 261 -19.39 -10.00 12.27
N PRO A 262 -19.20 -9.45 11.05
CA PRO A 262 -19.61 -8.08 10.76
C PRO A 262 -21.14 -7.97 10.75
N ALA A 263 -21.66 -7.01 11.52
CA ALA A 263 -23.09 -6.72 11.58
C ALA A 263 -23.60 -6.17 10.23
N GLU A 264 -22.87 -5.22 9.66
CA GLU A 264 -23.14 -4.60 8.36
C GLU A 264 -21.89 -4.65 7.46
N PHE A 265 -21.89 -3.89 6.37
CA PHE A 265 -20.68 -3.70 5.57
C PHE A 265 -19.55 -3.15 6.44
N SER A 266 -18.40 -3.81 6.37
CA SER A 266 -17.18 -3.41 7.07
C SER A 266 -16.05 -3.23 6.07
N TYR A 267 -15.14 -2.31 6.35
CA TYR A 267 -14.09 -1.93 5.43
C TYR A 267 -12.71 -2.09 6.05
N LEU A 268 -11.83 -2.80 5.34
CA LEU A 268 -10.42 -2.92 5.67
C LEU A 268 -9.65 -1.93 4.82
N GLY A 269 -9.29 -0.80 5.43
CA GLY A 269 -8.46 0.21 4.79
C GLY A 269 -7.02 -0.25 4.68
N SER A 270 -6.36 0.10 3.58
CA SER A 270 -4.98 -0.29 3.33
C SER A 270 -4.20 0.83 2.65
N SER A 271 -2.90 0.90 2.95
CA SER A 271 -2.02 1.87 2.32
C SER A 271 -1.76 1.58 0.85
N LYS A 272 -2.06 0.36 0.40
CA LYS A 272 -1.90 -0.13 -0.98
C LYS A 272 -3.12 -0.96 -1.38
N LEU A 273 -3.34 -1.14 -2.67
CA LEU A 273 -4.30 -2.17 -3.11
C LEU A 273 -3.80 -3.56 -2.69
N VAL A 274 -4.69 -4.53 -2.53
CA VAL A 274 -4.27 -5.88 -2.13
C VAL A 274 -3.61 -6.62 -3.30
N CYS A 275 -2.69 -7.53 -3.01
CA CYS A 275 -2.11 -8.41 -4.02
C CYS A 275 -3.11 -9.51 -4.43
N MET A 276 -2.85 -10.18 -5.55
CA MET A 276 -3.72 -11.26 -6.04
C MET A 276 -3.93 -12.40 -5.02
N PRO A 277 -2.90 -12.91 -4.31
CA PRO A 277 -3.10 -13.93 -3.28
C PRO A 277 -3.96 -13.43 -2.12
N CYS A 278 -3.74 -12.19 -1.65
CA CYS A 278 -4.61 -11.56 -0.65
C CYS A 278 -6.05 -11.42 -1.17
N HIS A 279 -6.24 -11.03 -2.42
CA HIS A 279 -7.56 -10.86 -3.03
C HIS A 279 -8.36 -12.17 -3.02
N PHE A 280 -7.74 -13.29 -3.44
CA PHE A 280 -8.41 -14.59 -3.40
C PHE A 280 -8.66 -15.08 -1.97
N ALA A 281 -7.70 -14.92 -1.07
CA ALA A 281 -7.86 -15.25 0.34
C ALA A 281 -9.00 -14.47 0.99
N LEU A 282 -9.05 -13.16 0.77
CA LEU A 282 -10.13 -12.29 1.23
C LEU A 282 -11.47 -12.72 0.63
N GLY A 283 -11.54 -13.03 -0.66
CA GLY A 283 -12.77 -13.47 -1.31
C GLY A 283 -13.33 -14.76 -0.70
N VAL A 284 -12.48 -15.76 -0.47
CA VAL A 284 -12.89 -17.02 0.19
C VAL A 284 -13.39 -16.75 1.60
N ILE A 285 -12.62 -16.03 2.42
CA ILE A 285 -13.00 -15.76 3.82
C ILE A 285 -14.24 -14.86 3.92
N ASN A 286 -14.37 -13.88 3.02
CA ASN A 286 -15.53 -13.01 3.00
C ASN A 286 -16.82 -13.80 2.74
N LYS A 287 -16.77 -14.72 1.80
CA LYS A 287 -17.87 -15.65 1.48
C LYS A 287 -18.16 -16.62 2.63
N THR A 288 -17.14 -17.28 3.18
CA THR A 288 -17.33 -18.38 4.14
C THR A 288 -17.60 -17.91 5.57
N ARG A 289 -17.06 -16.74 5.96
CA ARG A 289 -17.12 -16.27 7.35
C ARG A 289 -17.76 -14.91 7.55
N PHE A 290 -17.79 -14.04 6.54
CA PHE A 290 -18.27 -12.66 6.71
C PHE A 290 -19.54 -12.34 5.90
N ASN A 291 -20.17 -13.36 5.29
CA ASN A 291 -21.41 -13.21 4.51
C ASN A 291 -21.32 -12.11 3.43
N GLU A 292 -20.17 -11.99 2.78
CA GLU A 292 -19.88 -10.99 1.74
C GLU A 292 -19.91 -9.53 2.22
N LYS A 293 -19.77 -9.28 3.52
CA LYS A 293 -19.85 -7.93 4.11
C LYS A 293 -18.50 -7.23 4.30
N LEU A 294 -17.38 -7.91 4.12
CA LEU A 294 -16.05 -7.30 4.21
C LEU A 294 -15.65 -6.72 2.85
N LEU A 295 -15.28 -5.44 2.86
CA LEU A 295 -14.86 -4.68 1.69
C LEU A 295 -13.38 -4.27 1.81
N VAL A 296 -12.73 -4.13 0.65
CA VAL A 296 -11.37 -3.60 0.48
C VAL A 296 -11.32 -2.66 -0.71
N ALA A 297 -10.30 -1.80 -0.77
CA ALA A 297 -10.09 -0.82 -1.85
C ALA A 297 -10.03 -1.44 -3.26
N GLY A 298 -9.62 -2.70 -3.35
CA GLY A 298 -9.43 -3.42 -4.61
C GLY A 298 -8.10 -4.16 -4.65
N THR A 299 -7.69 -4.58 -5.84
CA THR A 299 -6.48 -5.37 -6.09
C THR A 299 -5.59 -4.73 -7.14
N HIS A 300 -4.28 -4.74 -6.95
CA HIS A 300 -3.33 -4.41 -8.03
C HIS A 300 -3.02 -5.64 -8.90
N GLY A 301 -3.54 -6.81 -8.54
CA GLY A 301 -3.51 -8.02 -9.35
C GLY A 301 -2.17 -8.74 -9.45
N SER A 302 -1.08 -8.15 -8.98
CA SER A 302 0.25 -8.78 -8.96
C SER A 302 0.49 -9.62 -7.70
N THR A 303 1.59 -10.35 -7.70
CA THR A 303 2.05 -11.20 -6.59
C THR A 303 3.33 -10.67 -5.95
N TYR A 304 3.53 -11.05 -4.69
CA TYR A 304 4.78 -10.85 -3.98
C TYR A 304 5.35 -12.22 -3.60
N PRO A 305 6.67 -12.41 -3.79
CA PRO A 305 7.31 -13.65 -3.38
C PRO A 305 7.16 -13.83 -1.87
N ASN A 306 7.13 -15.07 -1.42
CA ASN A 306 7.01 -15.44 -0.01
C ASN A 306 5.71 -14.97 0.67
N TRP A 307 4.64 -14.75 -0.07
CA TRP A 307 3.33 -14.49 0.51
C TRP A 307 2.93 -15.57 1.53
N ILE A 308 2.40 -15.14 2.67
CA ILE A 308 2.11 -16.02 3.80
C ILE A 308 0.60 -16.06 4.04
N ILE A 309 0.03 -17.26 3.96
CA ILE A 309 -1.36 -17.51 4.30
C ILE A 309 -1.57 -17.53 5.82
N PRO A 310 -2.67 -16.95 6.33
CA PRO A 310 -3.09 -17.05 7.73
C PRO A 310 -3.25 -18.48 8.25
N THR A 311 -2.90 -18.70 9.52
CA THR A 311 -2.98 -20.02 10.18
C THR A 311 -4.37 -20.38 10.69
N ASN A 312 -5.24 -19.39 10.92
CA ASN A 312 -6.59 -19.62 11.46
C ASN A 312 -7.63 -19.94 10.38
N PHE A 313 -7.18 -20.24 9.15
CA PHE A 313 -8.04 -20.68 8.06
C PHE A 313 -8.23 -22.19 8.15
N SER A 314 -9.46 -22.64 7.95
CA SER A 314 -9.80 -24.07 7.93
C SER A 314 -9.16 -24.76 6.72
N LEU A 315 -9.06 -26.09 6.77
CA LEU A 315 -8.56 -26.90 5.67
C LEU A 315 -9.32 -26.62 4.36
N VAL A 316 -10.65 -26.54 4.44
CA VAL A 316 -11.53 -26.28 3.28
C VAL A 316 -11.25 -24.90 2.68
N GLU A 317 -11.09 -23.86 3.51
CA GLU A 317 -10.78 -22.52 3.02
C GLU A 317 -9.40 -22.46 2.36
N GLN A 318 -8.38 -23.11 2.94
CA GLN A 318 -7.05 -23.15 2.35
C GLN A 318 -7.04 -23.90 1.01
N GLN A 319 -7.81 -24.98 0.90
CA GLN A 319 -7.98 -25.73 -0.33
C GLN A 319 -8.66 -24.88 -1.43
N GLU A 320 -9.75 -24.17 -1.10
CA GLU A 320 -10.42 -23.28 -2.07
C GLU A 320 -9.49 -22.13 -2.52
N ILE A 321 -8.67 -21.59 -1.62
CA ILE A 321 -7.65 -20.57 -1.97
C ILE A 321 -6.63 -21.14 -2.95
N LEU A 322 -6.10 -22.35 -2.69
CA LEU A 322 -5.16 -23.02 -3.59
C LEU A 322 -5.78 -23.20 -4.98
N GLU A 323 -7.00 -23.71 -5.07
CA GLU A 323 -7.72 -23.93 -6.34
C GLU A 323 -7.90 -22.64 -7.13
N LYS A 324 -8.24 -21.52 -6.47
CA LYS A 324 -8.34 -20.21 -7.13
C LYS A 324 -7.00 -19.73 -7.68
N ILE A 325 -5.93 -19.86 -6.89
CA ILE A 325 -4.58 -19.45 -7.32
C ILE A 325 -4.08 -20.34 -8.48
N GLU A 326 -4.25 -21.66 -8.39
CA GLU A 326 -3.88 -22.60 -9.46
C GLU A 326 -4.71 -22.39 -10.72
N GLY A 327 -6.02 -22.18 -10.59
CA GLY A 327 -6.89 -21.85 -11.71
C GLY A 327 -6.47 -20.57 -12.43
N CYS A 328 -6.03 -19.55 -11.67
CA CYS A 328 -5.43 -18.34 -12.24
C CYS A 328 -4.12 -18.66 -12.98
N ARG A 329 -3.28 -19.55 -12.44
CA ARG A 329 -1.98 -19.91 -13.04
C ARG A 329 -2.16 -20.61 -14.37
N HIS A 330 -3.06 -21.60 -14.43
CA HIS A 330 -3.33 -22.31 -15.67
C HIS A 330 -3.82 -21.38 -16.79
N LYS A 331 -4.71 -20.43 -16.48
CA LYS A 331 -5.16 -19.43 -17.45
C LYS A 331 -4.01 -18.58 -17.97
N ARG A 332 -3.15 -18.08 -17.08
CA ARG A 332 -2.02 -17.22 -17.46
C ARG A 332 -0.93 -17.96 -18.24
N LEU A 333 -0.62 -19.20 -17.88
CA LEU A 333 0.32 -20.01 -18.65
C LEU A 333 -0.21 -20.26 -20.06
N ALA A 334 -1.50 -20.57 -20.22
CA ALA A 334 -2.12 -20.72 -21.53
C ALA A 334 -2.07 -19.42 -22.36
N ASP A 335 -2.40 -18.27 -21.74
CA ASP A 335 -2.29 -16.96 -22.40
C ASP A 335 -0.84 -16.68 -22.86
N TRP A 336 0.16 -17.14 -22.09
CA TRP A 336 1.56 -16.90 -22.40
C TRP A 336 2.09 -17.79 -23.49
N GLU A 337 1.78 -19.08 -23.45
CA GLU A 337 2.15 -20.01 -24.52
C GLU A 337 1.64 -19.49 -25.86
N LEU A 338 0.40 -19.00 -25.91
CA LEU A 338 -0.17 -18.34 -27.09
C LEU A 338 0.61 -17.08 -27.50
N SER A 339 0.90 -16.18 -26.55
CA SER A 339 1.64 -14.94 -26.86
C SER A 339 3.09 -15.17 -27.34
N THR A 340 3.77 -16.19 -26.82
CA THR A 340 5.14 -16.53 -27.22
C THR A 340 5.19 -17.26 -28.56
N ALA A 341 4.17 -18.05 -28.88
CA ALA A 341 4.01 -18.65 -30.20
C ALA A 341 3.81 -17.55 -31.26
N ASP A 342 3.02 -16.52 -30.94
CA ASP A 342 2.84 -15.35 -31.81
C ASP A 342 4.13 -14.55 -31.96
N PHE A 343 4.91 -14.35 -30.88
CA PHE A 343 6.20 -13.66 -30.95
C PHE A 343 7.23 -14.42 -31.80
N GLY A 344 7.29 -15.75 -31.68
CA GLY A 344 8.14 -16.59 -32.53
C GLY A 344 7.73 -16.57 -34.01
N GLN A 345 6.43 -16.49 -34.30
CA GLN A 345 5.93 -16.28 -35.65
C GLN A 345 6.23 -14.88 -36.18
N TRP A 346 6.17 -13.86 -35.31
CA TRP A 346 6.49 -12.47 -35.66
C TRP A 346 7.98 -12.28 -35.94
N GLU A 347 8.87 -12.84 -35.11
CA GLU A 347 10.32 -12.86 -35.38
C GLU A 347 10.66 -13.64 -36.66
N ALA A 348 9.99 -14.76 -36.91
CA ALA A 348 10.16 -15.52 -38.14
C ALA A 348 9.70 -14.71 -39.36
N LEU A 349 8.63 -13.93 -39.24
CA LEU A 349 8.12 -13.03 -40.29
C LEU A 349 9.10 -11.87 -40.55
N ILE A 350 9.66 -11.24 -39.49
CA ILE A 350 10.71 -10.20 -39.65
C ILE A 350 11.90 -10.76 -40.42
N ARG A 351 12.41 -11.94 -40.02
CA ARG A 351 13.54 -12.60 -40.69
C ARG A 351 13.24 -12.98 -42.15
N GLN A 352 11.98 -13.21 -42.50
CA GLN A 352 11.56 -13.43 -43.89
C GLN A 352 11.42 -12.12 -44.69
N THR A 353 11.11 -11.00 -44.02
CA THR A 353 10.98 -9.67 -44.65
C THR A 353 12.29 -8.88 -44.73
N GLU A 354 13.34 -9.31 -44.04
CA GLU A 354 14.73 -8.88 -44.28
C GLU A 354 15.21 -9.46 -45.62
N LEU A 355 14.67 -8.94 -46.72
CA LEU A 355 15.16 -9.22 -48.07
C LEU A 355 16.63 -8.77 -48.17
N PRO A 356 17.50 -9.55 -48.84
CA PRO A 356 18.87 -9.13 -49.08
C PRO A 356 18.84 -7.81 -49.84
N SER A 357 19.45 -6.79 -49.25
CA SER A 357 19.64 -5.49 -49.87
C SER A 357 20.12 -5.69 -51.31
N PRO A 358 19.46 -5.12 -52.33
CA PRO A 358 19.89 -5.32 -53.70
C PRO A 358 21.33 -4.83 -53.81
N ASN A 359 22.23 -5.76 -54.17
CA ASN A 359 23.61 -5.45 -54.45
C ASN A 359 23.65 -4.28 -55.42
N LYS A 360 24.29 -3.19 -55.02
CA LYS A 360 24.70 -2.12 -55.93
C LYS A 360 25.74 -2.73 -56.87
N GLY A 361 25.27 -3.18 -58.03
CA GLY A 361 26.07 -3.41 -59.22
C GLY A 361 26.24 -2.12 -60.01
#